data_AF-A0A9W6HTT2-F1
#
_entry.id   AF-A0A9W6HTT2-F1
#
_cell.length_a   1.000
_cell.length_b   1.000
_cell.length_c   1.000
_cell.angle_alpha   90.00
_cell.angle_beta   90.00
_cell.angle_gamma   90.00
#
_symmetry.space_group_name_H-M   'P 1'
#
loop_
_entity.id
_entity.type
_entity.pdbx_description
1 polymer ?
#
loop_
_entity_poly.entity_id
_entity_poly.type
_entity_poly.pdbx_seq_one_letter_code
_entity_poly.pdbx_strand_id
1 'polypeptide(L)'
;MNVVINWLAFLQVFIASLIGAAAIVTFYAVGLRLLVRSGHAPVVSPAEFTDAITVVTPKELRRAEKAAAKAARKSPLTEGQKRLALIGAYGCFALCALAVIGGILIIVIGH
;
A
#
# COMPACT_ATOMS: atom_id res chain seq x y z
N MET A 1 19.74 -37.08 18.04
CA MET A 1 19.69 -35.93 17.10
C MET A 1 20.09 -34.69 17.88
N ASN A 2 21.19 -34.04 17.53
CA ASN A 2 21.65 -32.84 18.23
C ASN A 2 21.21 -31.63 17.39
N VAL A 3 20.23 -30.87 17.87
CA VAL A 3 19.72 -29.68 17.19
C VAL A 3 20.59 -28.50 17.61
N VAL A 4 21.51 -28.09 16.74
CA VAL A 4 22.37 -26.93 16.95
C VAL A 4 21.83 -25.77 16.12
N ILE A 5 21.54 -24.65 16.77
CA ILE A 5 21.03 -23.46 16.09
C ILE A 5 22.15 -22.85 15.24
N ASN A 6 21.88 -22.69 13.94
CA ASN A 6 22.74 -21.89 13.07
C ASN A 6 22.38 -20.41 13.22
N TRP A 7 23.07 -19.72 14.14
CA TRP A 7 22.85 -18.31 14.45
C TRP A 7 23.06 -17.38 13.24
N LEU A 8 23.97 -17.74 12.32
CA LEU A 8 24.21 -16.94 11.12
C LEU A 8 23.02 -17.01 10.15
N ALA A 9 22.48 -18.21 9.93
CA ALA A 9 21.28 -18.39 9.10
C ALA A 9 20.08 -17.65 9.70
N PHE A 10 19.92 -17.68 11.04
CA PHE A 10 18.89 -16.91 11.73
C PHE A 10 19.02 -15.40 11.47
N LEU A 11 20.22 -14.84 11.64
CA LEU A 11 20.46 -13.42 11.41
C LEU A 11 20.18 -13.01 9.96
N GLN A 12 20.52 -13.87 9.00
CA GLN A 12 20.25 -13.64 7.58
C GLN A 12 18.75 -13.55 7.30
N VAL A 13 17.95 -14.49 7.80
CA VAL A 13 16.49 -14.47 7.64
C VAL A 13 15.87 -13.26 8.35
N PHE A 14 16.36 -12.92 9.54
CA PHE A 14 15.93 -11.73 10.27
C PHE A 14 16.16 -10.45 9.46
N ILE A 15 17.35 -10.25 8.89
CA ILE A 15 17.65 -9.06 8.08
C ILE A 15 16.83 -9.06 6.79
N ALA A 16 16.74 -10.21 6.10
CA ALA A 16 15.98 -10.32 4.85
C ALA A 16 14.48 -10.01 5.05
N SER A 17 13.89 -10.56 6.12
CA SER A 17 12.49 -10.30 6.47
C SER A 17 12.26 -8.85 6.89
N LEU A 18 13.16 -8.25 7.66
CA LEU A 18 13.05 -6.85 8.05
C LEU A 18 13.10 -5.90 6.86
N ILE A 19 14.05 -6.12 5.94
CA ILE A 19 14.17 -5.33 4.70
C ILE A 19 12.94 -5.51 3.82
N GLY A 20 12.49 -6.77 3.63
CA GLY A 20 11.31 -7.06 2.82
C GLY A 20 10.05 -6.38 3.38
N ALA A 21 9.80 -6.51 4.69
CA ALA A 21 8.67 -5.87 5.34
C ALA A 21 8.73 -4.34 5.23
N ALA A 22 9.88 -3.74 5.55
CA ALA A 22 10.06 -2.30 5.45
C ALA A 22 9.83 -1.79 4.03
N ALA A 23 10.40 -2.47 3.02
CA ALA A 23 10.25 -2.09 1.63
C ALA A 23 8.77 -2.07 1.20
N ILE A 24 8.02 -3.16 1.45
CA ILE A 24 6.61 -3.25 1.05
C ILE A 24 5.76 -2.18 1.73
N VAL A 25 5.93 -1.99 3.03
CA VAL A 25 5.18 -0.97 3.78
C VAL A 25 5.53 0.42 3.28
N THR A 26 6.81 0.71 3.03
CA THR A 26 7.25 2.01 2.49
C THR A 26 6.67 2.26 1.10
N PHE A 27 6.79 1.31 0.17
CA PHE A 27 6.24 1.47 -1.19
C PHE A 27 4.73 1.65 -1.16
N TYR A 28 4.01 0.90 -0.34
CA TYR A 28 2.57 1.06 -0.20
C TYR A 28 2.20 2.45 0.36
N ALA A 29 2.86 2.89 1.43
CA ALA A 29 2.60 4.19 2.05
C ALA A 29 2.96 5.36 1.10
N VAL A 30 4.06 5.25 0.37
CA VAL A 30 4.46 6.22 -0.65
C VAL A 30 3.46 6.23 -1.81
N GLY A 31 3.05 5.05 -2.29
CA GLY A 31 2.05 4.91 -3.35
C GLY A 31 0.73 5.59 -2.99
N LEU A 32 0.23 5.40 -1.77
CA LEU A 32 -0.97 6.09 -1.28
C LEU A 32 -0.79 7.61 -1.24
N ARG A 33 0.35 8.11 -0.76
CA ARG A 33 0.62 9.56 -0.75
C ARG A 33 0.66 10.15 -2.16
N LEU A 34 1.30 9.45 -3.10
CA LEU A 34 1.34 9.85 -4.50
C LEU A 34 -0.05 9.84 -5.15
N LEU A 35 -0.84 8.80 -4.85
CA LEU A 35 -2.21 8.67 -5.34
C LEU A 35 -3.10 9.83 -4.86
N VAL A 36 -3.04 10.16 -3.56
CA VAL A 36 -3.76 11.32 -3.00
C VAL A 36 -3.29 12.63 -3.64
N ARG A 37 -1.97 12.82 -3.79
CA ARG A 37 -1.41 14.03 -4.44
C ARG A 37 -1.81 14.17 -5.90
N SER A 38 -2.04 13.06 -6.60
CA SER A 38 -2.55 13.06 -7.98
C SER A 38 -4.05 13.41 -8.07
N GLY A 39 -4.76 13.55 -6.95
CA GLY A 39 -6.19 13.86 -6.90
C GLY A 39 -7.11 12.63 -6.78
N HIS A 40 -6.55 11.43 -6.71
CA HIS A 40 -7.29 10.17 -6.65
C HIS A 40 -7.37 9.64 -5.20
N ALA A 41 -7.75 10.51 -4.27
CA ALA A 41 -7.86 10.13 -2.86
C ALA A 41 -8.89 8.98 -2.71
N PRO A 42 -8.50 7.84 -2.12
CA PRO A 42 -9.42 6.73 -1.92
C PRO A 42 -10.46 7.10 -0.87
N VAL A 43 -11.72 7.20 -1.27
CA VAL A 43 -12.86 7.34 -0.35
C VAL A 43 -13.52 5.98 -0.29
N VAL A 44 -13.48 5.37 0.91
CA VAL A 44 -14.02 4.03 1.13
C VAL A 44 -15.54 4.10 1.08
N SER A 45 -16.14 3.34 0.16
CA SER A 45 -17.59 3.11 0.12
C SER A 45 -18.01 2.43 1.43
N PRO A 46 -19.21 2.71 1.97
CA PRO A 46 -19.68 2.02 3.16
C PRO A 46 -19.74 0.52 2.86
N ALA A 47 -18.86 -0.24 3.49
CA ALA A 47 -18.93 -1.69 3.44
C ALA A 47 -19.91 -2.14 4.52
N GLU A 48 -20.90 -2.96 4.19
CA GLU A 48 -21.86 -3.54 5.14
C GLU A 48 -21.23 -4.58 6.10
N PHE A 49 -19.91 -4.62 6.24
CA PHE A 49 -19.24 -5.55 7.14
C PHE A 49 -19.29 -5.02 8.58
N THR A 50 -20.30 -5.49 9.31
CA THR A 50 -20.75 -5.02 10.62
C THR A 50 -19.82 -5.27 11.81
N ASP A 51 -18.68 -5.94 11.67
CA ASP A 51 -17.89 -6.36 12.85
C ASP A 51 -16.41 -5.92 12.91
N ALA A 52 -15.84 -5.25 11.90
CA ALA A 52 -14.39 -4.94 11.96
C ALA A 52 -13.92 -3.66 11.25
N ILE A 53 -14.77 -2.98 10.48
CA ILE A 53 -14.41 -1.78 9.71
C ILE A 53 -15.42 -0.71 10.08
N THR A 54 -14.94 0.41 10.60
CA THR A 54 -15.73 1.53 11.11
C THR A 54 -16.94 1.83 10.21
N VAL A 55 -18.16 1.73 10.75
CA VAL A 55 -19.40 1.99 10.00
C VAL A 55 -19.45 3.48 9.65
N VAL A 56 -19.19 3.80 8.38
CA VAL A 56 -19.27 5.17 7.86
C VAL A 56 -20.72 5.43 7.45
N THR A 57 -21.34 6.45 8.04
CA THR A 57 -22.69 6.85 7.64
C THR A 57 -22.69 7.39 6.20
N PRO A 58 -23.82 7.30 5.45
CA PRO A 58 -23.92 7.91 4.13
C PRO A 58 -23.62 9.42 4.11
N LYS A 59 -23.85 10.10 5.25
CA LYS A 59 -23.54 11.52 5.43
C LYS A 59 -22.03 11.78 5.50
N GLU A 60 -21.29 10.94 6.23
CA GLU A 60 -19.83 11.04 6.36
C GLU A 60 -19.13 10.71 5.04
N LEU A 61 -19.63 9.71 4.29
CA LEU A 61 -19.15 9.39 2.95
C LEU A 61 -19.24 10.61 2.03
N ARG A 62 -20.42 11.21 1.90
CA ARG A 62 -20.64 12.40 1.05
C ARG A 62 -19.77 13.58 1.49
N ARG A 63 -19.48 13.70 2.79
CA ARG A 63 -18.58 14.73 3.31
C ARG A 63 -17.13 14.46 2.91
N ALA A 64 -16.68 13.20 3.00
CA ALA A 64 -15.35 12.77 2.59
C ALA A 64 -15.14 12.95 1.07
N GLU A 65 -16.12 12.56 0.24
CA GLU A 65 -16.09 12.78 -1.21
C GLU A 65 -15.96 14.25 -1.58
N LYS A 66 -16.77 15.12 -0.96
CA LYS A 66 -16.70 16.58 -1.19
C LYS A 66 -15.35 17.15 -0.75
N ALA A 67 -14.81 16.68 0.38
CA ALA A 67 -13.49 17.11 0.86
C ALA A 67 -12.38 16.67 -0.09
N ALA A 68 -12.42 15.43 -0.57
CA ALA A 68 -11.48 14.88 -1.55
C ALA A 68 -11.54 15.66 -2.88
N ALA A 69 -12.74 15.90 -3.42
CA ALA A 69 -12.93 16.67 -4.65
C ALA A 69 -12.44 18.12 -4.50
N LYS A 70 -12.68 18.75 -3.34
CA LYS A 70 -12.18 20.11 -3.05
C LYS A 70 -10.66 20.14 -2.96
N ALA A 71 -10.05 19.14 -2.31
CA ALA A 71 -8.59 19.03 -2.19
C ALA A 71 -7.93 18.81 -3.56
N ALA A 72 -8.51 17.96 -4.41
CA ALA A 72 -8.05 17.72 -5.77
C ALA A 72 -8.09 18.99 -6.63
N ARG A 73 -9.18 19.77 -6.54
CA ARG A 73 -9.33 21.06 -7.26
C ARG A 73 -8.37 22.15 -6.78
N LYS A 74 -8.00 22.15 -5.50
CA LYS A 74 -7.06 23.12 -4.90
C LYS A 74 -5.59 22.70 -4.98
N SER A 75 -5.29 21.61 -5.69
CA SER A 75 -3.93 21.08 -5.75
C SER A 75 -2.96 22.10 -6.37
N PRO A 76 -1.83 22.41 -5.72
CA PRO A 76 -0.82 23.32 -6.26
C PRO A 76 0.06 22.67 -7.35
N LEU A 77 -0.17 21.39 -7.68
CA LEU A 77 0.61 20.67 -8.70
C LEU A 77 0.10 20.97 -10.11
N THR A 78 1.02 21.04 -11.07
CA THR A 78 0.68 21.08 -12.49
C THR A 78 0.08 19.74 -12.94
N GLU A 79 -0.62 19.73 -14.07
CA GLU A 79 -1.20 18.49 -14.63
C GLU A 79 -0.12 17.43 -14.95
N GLY A 80 1.06 17.86 -15.42
CA GLY A 80 2.21 16.97 -15.64
C GLY A 80 2.70 16.33 -14.34
N GLN A 81 2.80 17.10 -13.25
CA GLN A 81 3.20 16.59 -11.94
C GLN A 81 2.15 15.63 -11.34
N LYS A 82 0.85 15.91 -11.52
CA LYS A 82 -0.22 14.99 -11.11
C LYS A 82 -0.13 13.66 -11.85
N ARG A 83 0.12 13.69 -13.16
CA ARG A 83 0.29 12.49 -13.98
C ARG A 83 1.51 11.69 -13.57
N LEU A 84 2.64 12.36 -13.30
CA LEU A 84 3.83 11.70 -12.79
C LEU A 84 3.58 11.05 -11.41
N ALA A 85 2.89 11.75 -10.51
CA ALA A 85 2.51 11.20 -9.21
C ALA A 85 1.58 9.98 -9.37
N LEU A 86 0.64 10.00 -10.32
CA LEU A 86 -0.24 8.87 -10.59
C LEU A 86 0.54 7.65 -11.10
N ILE A 87 1.42 7.84 -12.09
CA ILE A 87 2.27 6.77 -12.62
C ILE A 87 3.17 6.21 -11.51
N GLY A 88 3.76 7.07 -10.67
CA GLY A 88 4.57 6.66 -9.53
C GLY A 88 3.76 5.85 -8.50
N ALA A 89 2.51 6.25 -8.23
CA ALA A 89 1.62 5.49 -7.36
C ALA A 89 1.34 4.08 -7.90
N TYR A 90 0.99 3.97 -9.18
CA TYR A 90 0.77 2.68 -9.82
C TYR A 90 2.03 1.82 -9.88
N GLY A 91 3.21 2.43 -10.12
CA GLY A 91 4.49 1.73 -10.03
C GLY A 91 4.73 1.14 -8.64
N CYS A 92 4.45 1.89 -7.57
CA CYS A 92 4.57 1.41 -6.20
C CYS A 92 3.65 0.21 -5.92
N PHE A 93 2.37 0.30 -6.32
CA PHE A 93 1.42 -0.79 -6.11
C PHE A 93 1.75 -2.03 -6.95
N ALA A 94 2.18 -1.84 -8.20
CA ALA A 94 2.62 -2.94 -9.06
C ALA A 94 3.83 -3.65 -8.45
N LEU A 95 4.82 -2.91 -7.94
CA LEU A 95 5.98 -3.50 -7.25
C LEU A 95 5.57 -4.31 -6.01
N CYS A 96 4.66 -3.79 -5.18
CA CYS A 96 4.14 -4.53 -4.04
C CYS A 96 3.41 -5.81 -4.47
N ALA A 97 2.57 -5.73 -5.49
CA ALA A 97 1.85 -6.89 -6.03
C ALA A 97 2.83 -7.95 -6.57
N LEU A 98 3.84 -7.53 -7.35
CA LEU A 98 4.88 -8.42 -7.86
C LEU A 98 5.67 -9.09 -6.74
N ALA A 99 6.00 -8.36 -5.67
CA ALA A 99 6.70 -8.92 -4.52
C ALA A 99 5.86 -9.94 -3.76
N VAL A 100 4.56 -9.68 -3.54
CA VAL A 100 3.65 -10.64 -2.91
C VAL A 100 3.46 -11.88 -3.77
N ILE A 101 3.17 -11.70 -5.07
CA ILE A 101 3.02 -12.81 -6.01
C ILE A 101 4.33 -13.62 -6.07
N GLY A 102 5.48 -12.96 -6.18
CA GLY A 102 6.79 -13.60 -6.16
C GLY A 102 7.03 -14.40 -4.90
N GLY A 103 6.72 -13.84 -3.73
CA GLY A 103 6.82 -14.55 -2.45
C GLY A 103 5.93 -15.79 -2.40
N ILE A 104 4.68 -15.68 -2.84
CA ILE A 104 3.74 -16.81 -2.91
C ILE A 104 4.26 -17.88 -3.88
N LEU A 105 4.72 -17.51 -5.07
CA LEU A 105 5.23 -18.46 -6.05
C LEU A 105 6.49 -19.19 -5.56
N ILE A 106 7.39 -18.50 -4.87
CA ILE A 106 8.56 -19.14 -4.25
C ILE A 106 8.13 -20.17 -3.21
N ILE A 107 7.14 -19.85 -2.37
CA ILE A 107 6.63 -20.77 -1.35
C ILE A 107 5.88 -21.95 -1.97
N VAL A 108 5.04 -21.70 -2.98
CA VAL A 108 4.10 -22.68 -3.54
C VAL A 108 4.69 -23.51 -4.66
N ILE A 109 5.70 -23.03 -5.40
CA ILE A 109 6.31 -23.73 -6.54
C ILE A 109 7.78 -24.07 -6.26
N GLY A 110 8.48 -23.27 -5.45
CA GLY A 110 9.90 -23.48 -5.12
C GLY A 110 10.14 -24.54 -4.03
N HIS A 111 9.47 -25.68 -4.14
CA HIS A 111 9.63 -26.88 -3.31
C HIS A 111 10.14 -28.03 -4.19
#